data_AF-A0A2T0B7I7-F1
#
_entry.id   AF-A0A2T0B7I7-F1
#
_cell.length_a   1.000
_cell.length_b   1.000
_cell.length_c   1.000
_cell.angle_alpha   90.00
_cell.angle_beta   90.00
_cell.angle_gamma   90.00
#
_symmetry.space_group_name_H-M   'P 1'
#
loop_
_entity.id
_entity.type
_entity.pdbx_description
1 polymer ?
#
loop_
_entity_poly.entity_id
_entity_poly.type
_entity_poly.pdbx_seq_one_letter_code
_entity_poly.pdbx_strand_id
1 'polypeptide(L)'
;MTISQTIVMIGLGSLLIQPVSGKGLLITFLAAFILTILMMITEYLEIKVDFLETIFSGKSVVIIENGKLNMKNLTKLRLSIDRLETRLRQTGIASIEDIKYGTIEVSGQLGYELKDNKKPLTQEDFIKIMSEISKINEMVIKNIIPQSNSDQKNNIFEEVGTKKFEGNKNEP
;
A
#
# COMPACT_ATOMS: atom_id res chain seq x y z
N MET A 1 -14.08 2.22 -13.96
CA MET A 1 -14.97 2.57 -15.10
C MET A 1 -15.62 3.88 -14.76
N THR A 2 -15.46 4.89 -15.61
CA THR A 2 -16.19 6.17 -15.45
C THR A 2 -17.59 6.04 -16.03
N ILE A 3 -18.50 6.91 -15.59
CA ILE A 3 -19.87 6.94 -16.13
C ILE A 3 -19.84 7.23 -17.65
N SER A 4 -18.91 8.08 -18.10
CA SER A 4 -18.67 8.39 -19.51
C SER A 4 -18.35 7.14 -20.33
N GLN A 5 -17.50 6.24 -19.80
CA GLN A 5 -17.17 4.96 -20.45
C GLN A 5 -18.40 4.04 -20.56
N THR A 6 -19.25 3.99 -19.54
CA THR A 6 -20.50 3.20 -19.57
C THR A 6 -21.45 3.70 -20.66
N ILE A 7 -21.60 5.03 -20.80
CA ILE A 7 -22.45 5.64 -21.83
C ILE A 7 -21.93 5.29 -23.24
N VAL A 8 -20.61 5.39 -23.45
CA VAL A 8 -19.98 5.02 -24.73
C VAL A 8 -20.17 3.53 -25.03
N MET A 9 -20.09 2.65 -24.01
CA MET A 9 -20.31 1.21 -24.19
C MET A 9 -21.75 0.89 -24.65
N ILE A 10 -22.75 1.57 -24.08
CA ILE A 10 -24.15 1.46 -24.51
C ILE A 10 -24.29 1.97 -25.97
N GLY A 11 -23.66 3.10 -26.28
CA GLY A 11 -23.62 3.67 -27.63
C GLY A 11 -23.00 2.74 -28.67
N LEU A 12 -21.85 2.12 -28.32
CA LEU A 12 -21.15 1.15 -29.15
C LEU A 12 -22.02 -0.07 -29.46
N GLY A 13 -22.80 -0.56 -28.49
CA GLY A 13 -23.75 -1.65 -28.72
C GLY A 13 -24.75 -1.35 -29.84
N SER A 14 -25.24 -0.11 -29.93
CA SER A 14 -26.13 0.31 -31.04
C SER A 14 -25.40 0.41 -32.37
N LEU A 15 -24.13 0.84 -32.36
CA LEU A 15 -23.31 0.98 -33.58
C LEU A 15 -23.02 -0.35 -34.23
N LEU A 16 -22.82 -1.42 -33.44
CA LEU A 16 -22.57 -2.76 -33.96
C LEU A 16 -23.75 -3.31 -34.79
N ILE A 17 -24.97 -2.83 -34.55
CA ILE A 17 -26.19 -3.28 -35.25
C ILE A 17 -26.39 -2.57 -36.60
N GLN A 18 -25.82 -1.37 -36.78
CA GLN A 18 -26.08 -0.53 -37.96
C GLN A 18 -25.65 -1.16 -39.30
N PRO A 19 -24.47 -1.82 -39.41
CA PRO A 19 -24.07 -2.51 -40.63
C PRO A 19 -25.03 -3.64 -41.02
N VAL A 20 -25.56 -4.36 -40.02
CA VAL A 20 -26.50 -5.48 -40.21
C VAL A 20 -27.87 -4.96 -40.68
N SER A 21 -28.25 -3.75 -40.24
CA SER A 21 -29.50 -3.08 -40.65
C SER A 21 -29.46 -2.48 -42.06
N GLY A 22 -28.36 -2.64 -42.81
CA GLY A 22 -28.22 -2.11 -44.17
C GLY A 22 -28.01 -0.60 -44.26
N LYS A 23 -27.76 0.08 -43.13
CA LYS A 23 -27.29 1.47 -43.13
C LYS A 23 -25.83 1.45 -43.60
N GLY A 24 -25.49 2.29 -44.59
CA GLY A 24 -24.17 2.24 -45.24
C GLY A 24 -23.00 2.23 -44.26
N LEU A 25 -22.00 1.37 -44.52
CA LEU A 25 -20.84 1.15 -43.64
C LEU A 25 -20.09 2.44 -43.27
N LEU A 26 -20.00 3.39 -44.21
CA LEU A 26 -19.36 4.69 -44.00
C LEU A 26 -20.01 5.49 -42.86
N ILE A 27 -21.33 5.44 -42.74
CA ILE A 27 -22.07 6.14 -41.69
C ILE A 27 -21.75 5.52 -40.33
N THR A 28 -21.61 4.20 -40.28
CA THR A 28 -21.23 3.49 -39.04
C THR A 28 -19.81 3.87 -38.61
N PHE A 29 -18.85 3.89 -39.54
CA PHE A 29 -17.48 4.29 -39.24
C PHE A 29 -17.38 5.76 -38.81
N LEU A 30 -18.11 6.67 -39.45
CA LEU A 30 -18.14 8.07 -39.06
C LEU A 30 -18.73 8.24 -37.65
N ALA A 31 -19.82 7.54 -37.35
CA ALA A 31 -20.45 7.61 -36.04
C ALA A 31 -19.56 7.00 -34.94
N ALA A 32 -18.84 5.90 -35.23
CA ALA A 32 -17.84 5.35 -34.33
C ALA A 32 -16.68 6.33 -34.08
N PHE A 33 -16.18 7.00 -35.13
CA PHE A 33 -15.12 8.00 -35.03
C PHE A 33 -15.55 9.19 -34.16
N ILE A 34 -16.77 9.69 -34.35
CA ILE A 34 -17.35 10.76 -33.52
C ILE A 34 -17.46 10.33 -32.06
N LEU A 35 -17.92 9.11 -31.77
CA LEU A 35 -17.96 8.61 -30.40
C LEU A 35 -16.58 8.48 -29.76
N THR A 36 -15.57 8.01 -30.50
CA THR A 36 -14.19 7.93 -30.00
C THR A 36 -13.63 9.32 -29.67
N ILE A 37 -13.87 10.31 -30.54
CA ILE A 37 -13.49 11.70 -30.26
C ILE A 37 -14.23 12.22 -29.03
N LEU A 38 -15.54 11.97 -28.93
CA LEU A 38 -16.34 12.40 -27.79
C LEU A 38 -15.80 11.81 -26.48
N MET A 39 -15.48 10.52 -26.48
CA MET A 39 -14.86 9.84 -25.33
C MET A 39 -13.56 10.52 -24.91
N MET A 40 -12.67 10.77 -25.86
CA MET A 40 -11.37 11.42 -25.62
C MET A 40 -11.54 12.84 -25.06
N ILE A 41 -12.49 13.60 -25.60
CA ILE A 41 -12.83 14.94 -25.11
C ILE A 41 -13.37 14.86 -23.68
N THR A 42 -14.30 13.94 -23.38
CA THR A 42 -14.86 13.80 -22.04
C THR A 42 -13.81 13.42 -20.99
N GLU A 43 -12.88 12.50 -21.31
CA GLU A 43 -11.79 12.13 -20.39
C GLU A 43 -10.84 13.31 -20.15
N TYR A 44 -10.52 14.08 -21.19
CA TYR A 44 -9.71 15.29 -21.04
C TYR A 44 -10.40 16.36 -20.19
N LEU A 45 -11.71 16.55 -20.38
CA LEU A 45 -12.50 17.49 -19.59
C LEU A 45 -12.65 17.05 -18.13
N GLU A 46 -12.83 15.75 -17.86
CA GLU A 46 -12.88 15.18 -16.51
C GLU A 46 -11.59 15.51 -15.73
N ILE A 47 -10.41 15.36 -16.35
CA ILE A 47 -9.12 15.66 -15.71
C ILE A 47 -8.91 17.17 -15.51
N LYS A 48 -9.42 18.00 -16.43
CA LYS A 48 -9.15 19.43 -16.42
C LYS A 48 -10.12 20.26 -15.57
N VAL A 49 -11.30 19.72 -15.27
CA VAL A 49 -12.38 20.43 -14.58
C VAL A 49 -12.80 19.68 -13.33
N ASP A 50 -12.38 20.16 -12.16
CA ASP A 50 -12.66 19.58 -10.84
C ASP A 50 -14.16 19.32 -10.58
N PHE A 51 -15.04 20.14 -11.17
CA PHE A 51 -16.49 19.94 -11.09
C PHE A 51 -16.94 18.68 -11.85
N LEU A 52 -16.40 18.45 -13.04
CA LEU A 52 -16.68 17.25 -13.82
C LEU A 52 -16.06 16.03 -13.13
N GLU A 53 -14.83 16.13 -12.65
CA GLU A 53 -14.21 15.08 -11.82
C GLU A 53 -15.11 14.71 -10.63
N THR A 54 -15.59 15.71 -9.88
CA THR A 54 -16.45 15.49 -8.71
C THR A 54 -17.80 14.86 -9.08
N ILE A 55 -18.37 15.15 -10.25
CA ILE A 55 -19.65 14.57 -10.68
C ILE A 55 -19.47 13.15 -11.22
N PHE A 56 -18.45 12.94 -12.05
CA PHE A 56 -18.23 11.68 -12.75
C PHE A 56 -17.53 10.64 -11.88
N SER A 57 -16.52 11.05 -11.10
CA SER A 57 -15.79 10.18 -10.17
C SER A 57 -16.43 10.15 -8.78
N GLY A 58 -17.21 11.18 -8.42
CA GLY A 58 -17.83 11.33 -7.10
C GLY A 58 -16.82 11.65 -5.99
N LYS A 59 -17.32 11.84 -4.76
CA LYS A 59 -16.48 12.00 -3.56
C LYS A 59 -16.72 10.84 -2.59
N SER A 60 -15.65 10.32 -2.01
CA SER A 60 -15.76 9.35 -0.92
C SER A 60 -16.43 9.99 0.30
N VAL A 61 -17.18 9.18 1.04
CA VAL A 61 -17.89 9.63 2.22
C VAL A 61 -17.31 8.96 3.45
N VAL A 62 -16.77 9.76 4.37
CA VAL A 62 -16.23 9.28 5.65
C VAL A 62 -17.37 8.74 6.51
N ILE A 63 -17.28 7.48 6.91
CA ILE A 63 -18.26 6.80 7.76
C ILE A 63 -17.69 6.36 9.10
N ILE A 64 -16.37 6.27 9.23
CA ILE A 64 -15.67 5.92 10.47
C ILE A 64 -14.53 6.92 10.68
N GLU A 65 -14.44 7.49 11.88
CA GLU A 65 -13.35 8.37 12.27
C GLU A 65 -12.87 8.02 13.69
N ASN A 66 -11.61 7.62 13.80
CA ASN A 66 -10.95 7.18 15.03
C ASN A 66 -11.73 6.12 15.83
N GLY A 67 -12.37 5.19 15.11
CA GLY A 67 -13.20 4.12 15.67
C GLY A 67 -14.63 4.55 16.04
N LYS A 68 -15.04 5.78 15.69
CA LYS A 68 -16.41 6.27 15.89
C LYS A 68 -17.18 6.29 14.58
N LEU A 69 -18.40 5.78 14.60
CA LEU A 69 -19.29 5.80 13.45
C LEU A 69 -19.90 7.18 13.22
N ASN A 70 -19.87 7.64 11.97
CA ASN A 70 -20.59 8.83 11.55
C ASN A 70 -22.02 8.45 11.12
N MET A 71 -22.93 8.43 12.09
CA MET A 71 -24.33 8.03 11.87
C MET A 71 -25.06 8.89 10.83
N LYS A 72 -24.71 10.18 10.74
CA LYS A 72 -25.29 11.09 9.74
C LYS A 72 -24.95 10.64 8.32
N ASN A 73 -23.68 10.30 8.09
CA ASN A 73 -23.21 9.85 6.79
C ASN A 73 -23.71 8.44 6.44
N LEU A 74 -23.77 7.53 7.42
CA LEU A 74 -24.37 6.20 7.22
C LEU A 74 -25.85 6.29 6.82
N THR A 75 -26.61 7.18 7.46
CA THR A 75 -28.02 7.42 7.12
C THR A 75 -28.17 7.99 5.71
N LYS A 76 -27.31 8.96 5.32
CA LYS A 76 -27.30 9.55 3.98
C LYS A 76 -27.00 8.50 2.90
N LEU A 77 -26.12 7.54 3.19
CA LEU A 77 -25.75 6.44 2.31
C LEU A 77 -26.74 5.26 2.33
N ARG A 78 -27.76 5.30 3.21
CA ARG A 78 -28.66 4.17 3.47
C ARG A 78 -27.90 2.87 3.79
N LEU A 79 -26.77 2.99 4.49
CA LEU A 79 -25.92 1.88 4.88
C LEU A 79 -26.17 1.54 6.34
N SER A 80 -26.68 0.33 6.61
CA SER A 80 -26.84 -0.16 7.98
C SER A 80 -25.51 -0.56 8.61
N ILE A 81 -25.46 -0.54 9.95
CA ILE A 81 -24.29 -0.95 10.72
C ILE A 81 -23.92 -2.40 10.39
N ASP A 82 -24.89 -3.31 10.36
CA ASP A 82 -24.66 -4.73 10.03
C ASP A 82 -23.99 -4.95 8.66
N ARG A 83 -24.32 -4.09 7.68
CA ARG A 83 -23.73 -4.15 6.34
C ARG A 83 -22.32 -3.61 6.34
N LEU A 84 -22.06 -2.54 7.09
CA LEU A 84 -20.71 -2.03 7.31
C LEU A 84 -19.83 -3.09 8.01
N GLU A 85 -20.31 -3.68 9.10
CA GLU A 85 -19.57 -4.72 9.82
C GLU A 85 -19.30 -5.96 8.96
N THR A 86 -20.27 -6.35 8.13
CA THR A 86 -20.06 -7.43 7.17
C THR A 86 -18.95 -7.12 6.17
N ARG A 87 -18.91 -5.89 5.65
CA ARG A 87 -17.82 -5.45 4.75
C ARG A 87 -16.47 -5.43 5.47
N LEU A 88 -16.43 -4.99 6.72
CA LEU A 88 -15.21 -5.01 7.54
C LEU A 88 -14.69 -6.42 7.76
N ARG A 89 -15.57 -7.38 8.08
CA ARG A 89 -15.17 -8.79 8.20
C ARG A 89 -14.65 -9.36 6.87
N GLN A 90 -15.26 -8.97 5.74
CA GLN A 90 -14.78 -9.39 4.41
C GLN A 90 -13.37 -8.90 4.10
N THR A 91 -12.95 -7.77 4.68
CA THR A 91 -11.58 -7.25 4.56
C THR A 91 -10.65 -7.74 5.69
N GLY A 92 -11.10 -8.64 6.56
CA GLY A 92 -10.31 -9.18 7.67
C GLY A 92 -10.27 -8.29 8.93
N ILE A 93 -11.10 -7.25 9.01
CA ILE A 93 -11.18 -6.35 10.17
C ILE A 93 -12.32 -6.81 11.08
N ALA A 94 -11.99 -7.21 12.30
CA ALA A 94 -12.98 -7.71 13.26
C ALA A 94 -13.71 -6.62 14.03
N SER A 95 -13.07 -5.46 14.23
CA SER A 95 -13.53 -4.42 15.16
C SER A 95 -13.43 -3.04 14.49
N ILE A 96 -14.48 -2.23 14.68
CA ILE A 96 -14.54 -0.86 14.17
C ILE A 96 -13.54 0.03 14.90
N GLU A 97 -13.27 -0.27 16.17
CA GLU A 97 -12.35 0.46 17.03
C GLU A 97 -10.91 0.45 16.51
N ASP A 98 -10.54 -0.53 15.69
CA ASP A 98 -9.20 -0.65 15.11
C ASP A 98 -8.99 0.28 13.89
N ILE A 99 -10.04 0.94 13.42
CA ILE A 99 -10.03 1.79 12.23
C ILE A 99 -9.80 3.25 12.61
N LYS A 100 -8.86 3.89 11.93
CA LYS A 100 -8.60 5.33 12.02
C LYS A 100 -9.52 6.11 11.09
N TYR A 101 -9.62 5.71 9.83
CA TYR A 101 -10.56 6.28 8.86
C TYR A 101 -11.24 5.17 8.07
N GLY A 102 -12.55 5.28 7.88
CA GLY A 102 -13.32 4.41 6.99
C GLY A 102 -14.14 5.26 6.04
N THR A 103 -14.05 4.97 4.74
CA THR A 103 -14.78 5.68 3.68
C THR A 103 -15.62 4.72 2.86
N ILE A 104 -16.77 5.19 2.38
CA ILE A 104 -17.45 4.55 1.27
C ILE A 104 -17.11 5.30 0.01
N GLU A 105 -16.43 4.60 -0.90
CA GLU A 105 -16.12 5.07 -2.24
C GLU A 105 -17.37 5.11 -3.11
N VAL A 106 -17.30 5.82 -4.22
CA VAL A 106 -18.43 6.00 -5.15
C VAL A 106 -18.81 4.70 -5.84
N SER A 107 -17.84 3.78 -5.96
CA SER A 107 -18.05 2.39 -6.34
C SER A 107 -18.88 1.58 -5.33
N GLY A 108 -19.14 2.15 -4.15
CA GLY A 108 -19.78 1.48 -3.02
C GLY A 108 -18.83 0.62 -2.20
N GLN A 109 -17.54 0.56 -2.55
CA GLN A 109 -16.53 -0.18 -1.81
C GLN A 109 -16.12 0.55 -0.52
N LEU A 110 -15.61 -0.22 0.44
CA LEU A 110 -15.11 0.30 1.70
C LEU A 110 -13.61 0.57 1.59
N GLY A 111 -13.22 1.84 1.70
CA GLY A 111 -11.85 2.24 1.97
C GLY A 111 -11.62 2.27 3.49
N TYR A 112 -10.41 1.92 3.93
CA TYR A 112 -10.06 1.99 5.35
C TYR A 112 -8.58 2.30 5.57
N GLU A 113 -8.29 2.92 6.71
CA GLU A 113 -6.96 3.03 7.30
C GLU A 113 -7.04 2.52 8.73
N LEU A 114 -6.17 1.57 9.10
CA LEU A 114 -6.05 1.08 10.47
C LEU A 114 -5.36 2.11 11.36
N LYS A 115 -5.62 2.05 12.67
CA LYS A 115 -4.84 2.80 13.67
C LYS A 115 -3.37 2.37 13.63
N ASP A 116 -2.47 3.28 13.98
CA ASP A 116 -1.02 3.06 13.82
C ASP A 116 -0.51 1.83 14.60
N ASN A 117 -1.13 1.50 15.74
CA ASN A 117 -0.83 0.31 16.54
C ASN A 117 -1.46 -0.99 16.02
N LYS A 118 -2.27 -0.93 14.95
CA LYS A 118 -2.96 -2.06 14.32
C LYS A 118 -2.51 -2.28 12.87
N LYS A 119 -1.71 -1.38 12.32
CA LYS A 119 -1.12 -1.54 10.98
C LYS A 119 -0.17 -2.75 10.96
N PRO A 120 -0.20 -3.57 9.90
CA PRO A 120 0.80 -4.61 9.72
C PRO A 120 2.17 -3.98 9.50
N LEU A 121 3.23 -4.65 9.96
CA LEU A 121 4.60 -4.23 9.73
C LEU A 121 4.94 -4.30 8.24
N THR A 122 5.53 -3.25 7.68
CA THR A 122 6.03 -3.30 6.30
C THR A 122 7.40 -3.96 6.23
N GLN A 123 7.82 -4.40 5.03
CA GLN A 123 9.17 -4.94 4.85
C GLN A 123 10.24 -3.89 5.13
N GLU A 124 9.98 -2.62 4.79
CA GLU A 124 10.91 -1.53 5.06
C GLU A 124 11.09 -1.31 6.57
N ASP A 125 10.00 -1.31 7.34
CA ASP A 125 10.06 -1.21 8.80
C ASP A 125 10.87 -2.37 9.39
N PHE A 126 10.64 -3.58 8.90
CA PHE A 126 11.37 -4.77 9.34
C PHE A 126 12.88 -4.68 9.06
N ILE A 127 13.26 -4.28 7.83
CA ILE A 127 14.67 -4.12 7.45
C ILE A 127 15.33 -3.03 8.28
N LYS A 128 14.64 -1.92 8.53
CA LYS A 128 15.16 -0.84 9.36
C LYS A 128 15.46 -1.34 10.78
N ILE A 129 14.49 -2.01 11.41
CA ILE A 129 14.66 -2.64 12.73
C ILE A 129 15.84 -3.62 12.71
N MET A 130 15.93 -4.48 11.68
CA MET A 130 17.03 -5.46 11.58
C MET A 130 18.40 -4.79 11.40
N SER A 131 18.47 -3.71 10.62
CA SER A 131 19.70 -2.95 10.41
C SER A 131 20.16 -2.25 11.70
N GLU A 132 19.22 -1.74 12.50
CA GLU A 132 19.50 -1.14 13.80
C GLU A 132 20.00 -2.20 14.78
N ILE A 133 19.39 -3.40 14.80
CA ILE A 133 19.86 -4.54 15.61
C ILE A 133 21.27 -4.96 15.21
N SER A 134 21.57 -5.08 13.91
CA SER A 134 22.92 -5.46 13.44
C SER A 134 23.98 -4.44 13.85
N LYS A 135 23.68 -3.13 13.73
CA LYS A 135 24.58 -2.06 14.19
C LYS A 135 24.83 -2.13 15.69
N ILE A 136 23.79 -2.39 16.48
CA ILE A 136 23.92 -2.58 17.93
C ILE A 136 24.81 -3.78 18.22
N ASN A 137 24.62 -4.91 17.54
CA ASN A 137 25.45 -6.11 17.73
C ASN A 137 26.92 -5.83 17.42
N GLU A 138 27.24 -5.11 16.34
CA GLU A 138 28.62 -4.70 16.03
C GLU A 138 29.22 -3.81 17.13
N MET A 139 28.47 -2.83 17.63
CA MET A 139 28.92 -1.96 18.73
C MET A 139 29.13 -2.75 20.04
N VAL A 140 28.22 -3.67 20.35
CA VAL A 140 28.29 -4.53 21.54
C VAL A 140 29.50 -5.46 21.45
N ILE A 141 29.73 -6.13 20.32
CA ILE A 141 30.90 -6.99 20.11
C ILE A 141 32.20 -6.18 20.25
N LYS A 142 32.25 -4.97 19.67
CA LYS A 142 33.41 -4.08 19.78
C LYS A 142 33.69 -3.62 21.22
N ASN A 143 32.65 -3.42 22.03
CA ASN A 143 32.79 -3.00 23.43
C ASN A 143 33.04 -4.17 24.39
N ILE A 144 32.57 -5.38 24.09
CA ILE A 144 32.80 -6.59 24.91
C ILE A 144 34.17 -7.22 24.59
N ILE A 145 34.68 -7.05 23.37
CA ILE A 145 36.03 -7.48 22.97
C ILE A 145 36.90 -6.22 22.73
N PRO A 146 37.34 -5.51 23.78
CA PRO A 146 38.46 -4.60 23.61
C PRO A 146 39.67 -5.48 23.31
N GLN A 147 40.18 -5.38 22.07
CA GLN A 147 41.48 -5.88 21.62
C GLN A 147 42.09 -6.97 22.52
N SER A 148 41.85 -8.24 22.20
CA SER A 148 42.87 -9.25 22.48
C SER A 148 44.11 -8.82 21.71
N ASN A 149 44.96 -8.03 22.37
CA ASN A 149 46.25 -7.56 21.87
C ASN A 149 46.94 -8.73 21.19
N SER A 150 47.12 -8.61 19.89
CA SER A 150 48.05 -9.41 19.11
C SER A 150 49.49 -9.01 19.43
N ASP A 151 49.86 -9.00 20.72
CA ASP A 151 51.20 -8.65 21.24
C ASP A 151 51.58 -9.48 22.48
N GLN A 152 51.10 -10.73 22.59
CA GLN A 152 51.83 -11.75 23.34
C GLN A 152 51.93 -13.01 22.49
N LYS A 153 52.93 -13.00 21.63
CA LYS A 153 53.41 -14.14 20.85
C LYS A 153 54.25 -15.11 21.70
N ASN A 154 53.83 -15.34 22.95
CA ASN A 154 54.47 -16.33 23.83
C ASN A 154 53.46 -17.42 24.11
N ASN A 155 53.24 -18.27 23.10
CA ASN A 155 52.48 -19.50 23.29
C ASN A 155 53.33 -20.45 24.14
N ILE A 156 52.93 -20.65 25.40
CA ILE A 156 53.54 -21.64 26.33
C ILE A 156 53.63 -23.04 25.67
N PHE A 157 52.67 -23.35 24.79
CA PHE A 157 52.65 -24.59 24.03
C PHE A 157 53.76 -24.70 22.97
N GLU A 158 54.22 -23.58 22.39
CA GLU A 158 55.38 -23.55 21.49
C GLU A 158 56.70 -23.64 22.26
N GLU A 159 56.78 -23.09 23.49
CA GLU A 159 57.97 -23.17 24.35
C GLU A 159 58.25 -24.61 24.82
N VAL A 160 57.21 -25.34 25.21
CA VAL A 160 57.32 -26.76 25.62
C VAL A 160 57.70 -27.66 24.45
N GLY A 161 57.23 -27.33 23.23
CA GLY A 161 57.59 -28.06 22.01
C GLY A 161 59.02 -27.79 21.52
N THR A 162 59.56 -26.58 21.76
CA THR A 162 60.87 -26.15 21.26
C THR A 162 62.01 -26.22 22.28
N LYS A 163 61.72 -26.52 23.57
CA LYS A 163 62.70 -26.59 24.68
C LYS A 163 63.65 -25.38 24.77
N LYS A 164 63.26 -24.22 24.24
CA LYS A 164 64.02 -22.98 24.38
C LYS A 164 63.33 -22.13 25.44
N PHE A 165 63.80 -22.26 26.67
CA PHE A 165 63.47 -21.33 27.74
C PHE A 165 64.20 -20.01 27.47
N GLU A 166 63.48 -18.98 27.06
CA GLU A 166 63.97 -17.59 27.02
C GLU A 166 63.50 -16.84 28.28
N GLY A 167 63.79 -17.40 29.45
CA GLY A 167 63.70 -16.66 30.72
C GLY A 167 65.01 -15.95 31.02
N ASN A 168 64.92 -14.68 31.40
CA ASN A 168 66.04 -13.90 31.91
C ASN A 168 66.64 -14.61 33.14
N LYS A 169 67.93 -14.92 33.13
CA LYS A 169 68.65 -15.68 34.19
C LYS A 169 68.73 -14.98 35.55
N ASN A 170 68.09 -13.82 35.72
CA ASN A 170 68.17 -12.98 36.90
C ASN A 170 66.79 -12.65 37.51
N GLU A 171 65.75 -13.43 37.24
CA GLU A 171 64.55 -13.38 38.07
C GLU A 171 64.77 -14.24 39.33
N PRO A 172 64.52 -13.71 40.55
CA PRO A 172 64.77 -14.40 41.82
C PRO A 172 63.86 -15.61 42.06
#